data_AF-A0A212D7D5-F1
#
_entry.id   AF-A0A212D7D5-F1
#
_cell.length_a   1.000
_cell.length_b   1.000
_cell.length_c   1.000
_cell.angle_alpha   90.00
_cell.angle_beta   90.00
_cell.angle_gamma   90.00
#
_symmetry.space_group_name_H-M   'P 1'
#
loop_
_entity.id
_entity.type
_entity.pdbx_description
1 polymer ?
#
loop_
_entity_poly.entity_id
_entity_poly.type
_entity_poly.pdbx_seq_one_letter_code
_entity_poly.pdbx_strand_id
1 'polypeptide(L)'
;LLLFGITFGPQLFEHLFYRLHQKSYSWGLSPNMYFLSPGQPPRAPLTRLLVINRTGSSIDDFIYSLRHQNIALEVDAFGTRNGPNESSYNGAITVTGDDKDPRFSIACNTKRLNCFPVLMDIISNGLLGMLNSSEHIQTDRATYF
;
A
#
# COMPACT_ATOMS: atom_id res chain seq x y z
N LEU A 1 18.74 23.32 42.17
CA LEU A 1 18.01 23.74 40.95
C LEU A 1 18.91 23.80 39.73
N LEU A 2 19.95 24.64 39.72
CA LEU A 2 20.91 24.76 38.60
C LEU A 2 21.59 23.43 38.20
N LEU A 3 22.19 22.71 39.16
CA LEU A 3 22.83 21.41 38.90
C LEU A 3 21.87 20.37 38.32
N PHE A 4 20.61 20.38 38.77
CA PHE A 4 19.58 19.47 38.28
C PHE A 4 19.15 19.81 36.85
N GLY A 5 19.05 21.11 36.52
CA GLY A 5 18.77 21.55 35.16
C GLY A 5 19.90 21.22 34.18
N ILE A 6 21.16 21.30 34.63
CA ILE A 6 22.34 21.00 33.78
C ILE A 6 22.48 19.49 33.52
N THR A 7 22.14 18.63 34.48
CA THR A 7 22.23 17.17 34.29
C THR A 7 20.99 16.59 33.62
N PHE A 8 19.80 16.99 34.03
CA PHE A 8 18.54 16.41 33.53
C PHE A 8 18.01 17.12 32.28
N GLY A 9 18.34 18.39 32.09
CA GLY A 9 17.90 19.19 30.95
C GLY A 9 18.33 18.60 29.60
N PRO A 10 19.62 18.29 29.38
CA PRO A 10 20.08 17.69 28.13
C PRO A 10 19.43 16.34 27.85
N GLN A 11 19.32 15.48 28.87
CA GLN A 11 18.69 14.16 28.75
C GLN A 11 17.21 14.26 28.34
N LEU A 12 16.48 15.19 28.96
CA LEU A 12 15.08 15.45 28.63
C LEU A 12 14.96 16.04 27.22
N PHE A 13 15.85 16.95 26.85
CA PHE A 13 15.86 17.57 25.53
C PHE A 13 16.16 16.57 24.42
N GLU A 14 17.14 15.69 24.61
CA GLU A 14 17.43 14.59 23.68
C GLU A 14 16.24 13.65 23.54
N HIS A 15 15.59 13.28 24.65
CA HIS A 15 14.42 12.40 24.61
C HIS A 15 13.23 13.05 23.89
N LEU A 16 12.98 14.34 24.14
CA LEU A 16 11.93 15.09 23.46
C LEU A 16 12.25 15.27 21.97
N PHE A 17 13.50 15.61 21.63
CA PHE A 17 13.94 15.77 20.26
C PHE A 17 13.84 14.43 19.49
N TYR A 18 14.26 13.33 20.10
CA TYR A 18 14.13 11.98 19.56
C TYR A 18 12.66 11.63 19.29
N ARG A 19 11.76 11.85 20.26
CA ARG A 19 10.32 11.58 20.11
C ARG A 19 9.65 12.47 19.06
N LEU A 20 10.05 13.73 18.96
CA LEU A 20 9.53 14.69 17.97
C LEU A 20 10.05 14.38 16.56
N HIS A 21 11.32 13.99 16.43
CA HIS A 21 11.88 13.51 15.17
C HIS A 21 11.19 12.21 14.73
N GLN A 22 11.00 11.23 15.62
CA GLN A 22 10.28 10.00 15.28
C GLN A 22 8.91 10.25 14.64
N LYS A 23 8.11 11.15 15.21
CA LYS A 23 6.79 11.50 14.67
C LYS A 23 6.84 12.24 13.32
N SER A 24 7.95 12.91 13.01
CA SER A 24 8.10 13.73 11.81
C SER A 24 8.65 12.97 10.60
N TYR A 25 9.30 11.82 10.83
CA TYR A 25 9.99 11.04 9.78
C TYR A 25 9.19 9.84 9.24
N SER A 26 8.04 9.48 9.82
CA SER A 26 7.12 8.49 9.25
C SER A 26 6.28 9.14 8.14
N TRP A 27 6.84 9.25 6.93
CA TRP A 27 6.05 9.57 5.75
C TRP A 27 5.30 8.29 5.34
N GLY A 28 3.98 8.30 5.50
CA GLY A 28 3.14 7.17 5.15
C GLY A 28 3.22 6.82 3.67
N LEU A 29 3.36 5.53 3.36
CA LEU A 29 3.40 5.02 2.00
C LEU A 29 1.98 4.85 1.46
N SER A 30 1.30 5.97 1.21
CA SER A 30 -0.08 5.98 0.73
C SER A 30 -0.23 5.49 -0.73
N PRO A 31 -1.25 4.67 -1.04
CA PRO A 31 -1.59 4.24 -2.40
C PRO A 31 -1.76 5.38 -3.41
N ASN A 32 -2.23 6.54 -2.97
CA ASN A 32 -2.51 7.70 -3.83
C ASN A 32 -1.24 8.33 -4.47
N MET A 33 -0.05 7.96 -4.00
CA MET A 33 1.22 8.35 -4.60
C MET A 33 1.54 7.55 -5.87
N TYR A 34 0.86 6.42 -6.08
CA TYR A 34 1.08 5.50 -7.20
C TYR A 34 -0.17 5.30 -8.04
N PHE A 35 -1.35 5.36 -7.43
CA PHE A 35 -2.59 5.01 -8.10
C PHE A 35 -3.57 6.18 -8.14
N LEU A 36 -4.32 6.27 -9.22
CA LEU A 36 -5.42 7.21 -9.40
C LEU A 36 -6.55 6.88 -8.43
N SER A 37 -7.30 7.88 -7.97
CA SER A 37 -8.60 7.65 -7.34
C SER A 37 -9.70 7.45 -8.40
N PRO A 38 -10.82 6.78 -8.07
CA PRO A 38 -11.96 6.64 -8.98
C PRO A 38 -12.44 7.99 -9.54
N GLY A 39 -12.68 8.05 -10.85
CA GLY A 39 -13.12 9.27 -11.55
C GLY A 39 -12.02 10.32 -11.79
N GLN A 40 -10.82 10.15 -11.24
CA GLN A 40 -9.71 11.05 -11.49
C GLN A 40 -9.27 10.98 -12.96
N PRO A 41 -9.08 12.13 -13.65
CA PRO A 41 -8.55 12.13 -15.01
C PRO A 41 -7.11 11.58 -15.05
N PRO A 42 -6.65 11.05 -16.20
CA PRO A 42 -5.29 10.57 -16.35
C PRO A 42 -4.26 11.64 -15.92
N ARG A 43 -3.41 11.29 -14.95
CA ARG A 43 -2.42 12.21 -14.38
C ARG A 43 -1.12 11.47 -14.12
N ALA A 44 -0.18 11.54 -15.06
CA ALA A 44 1.17 11.02 -14.82
C ALA A 44 1.78 11.70 -13.57
N PRO A 45 2.49 10.96 -12.71
CA PRO A 45 2.92 9.57 -12.86
C PRO A 45 1.91 8.49 -12.43
N LEU A 46 0.70 8.83 -12.01
CA LEU A 46 -0.29 7.89 -11.45
C LEU A 46 -0.92 7.02 -12.53
N THR A 47 -1.21 5.77 -12.19
CA THR A 47 -1.89 4.80 -13.07
C THR A 47 -3.11 4.22 -12.36
N ARG A 48 -3.93 3.43 -13.05
CA ARG A 48 -4.83 2.51 -12.36
C ARG A 48 -4.01 1.39 -11.72
N LEU A 49 -4.55 0.72 -10.72
CA LEU A 49 -4.01 -0.55 -10.23
C LEU A 49 -4.55 -1.67 -11.12
N LEU A 50 -3.64 -2.43 -11.73
CA LEU A 50 -4.02 -3.60 -12.54
C LEU A 50 -4.32 -4.78 -11.61
N VAL A 51 -5.49 -5.40 -11.76
CA VAL A 51 -5.86 -6.63 -11.07
C VAL A 51 -6.12 -7.71 -12.11
N ILE A 52 -5.35 -8.80 -12.06
CA ILE A 52 -5.41 -9.91 -13.01
C ILE A 52 -6.03 -11.10 -12.31
N ASN A 53 -7.18 -11.56 -12.80
CA ASN A 53 -7.86 -12.71 -12.25
C ASN A 53 -7.46 -13.99 -13.02
N ARG A 54 -6.88 -14.97 -12.32
CA ARG A 54 -6.55 -16.30 -12.84
C ARG A 54 -7.10 -17.44 -11.98
N THR A 55 -8.08 -17.17 -11.12
CA THR A 55 -8.68 -18.21 -10.26
C THR A 55 -9.66 -19.11 -11.03
N GLY A 56 -10.16 -18.65 -12.18
CA GLY A 56 -11.25 -19.31 -12.89
C GLY A 56 -12.64 -19.10 -12.25
N SER A 57 -12.70 -18.35 -11.15
CA SER A 57 -13.90 -17.93 -10.43
C SER A 57 -13.99 -16.40 -10.37
N SER A 58 -15.09 -15.85 -9.86
CA SER A 58 -15.17 -14.41 -9.60
C SER A 58 -14.33 -14.04 -8.37
N ILE A 59 -13.70 -12.87 -8.43
CA ILE A 59 -13.00 -12.23 -7.30
C ILE A 59 -13.70 -10.91 -6.89
N ASP A 60 -15.00 -10.79 -7.16
CA ASP A 60 -15.75 -9.54 -6.97
C ASP A 60 -15.69 -9.01 -5.54
N ASP A 61 -15.67 -9.88 -4.53
CA ASP A 61 -15.53 -9.46 -3.12
C ASP A 61 -14.18 -8.77 -2.87
N PHE A 62 -13.10 -9.29 -3.47
CA PHE A 62 -11.79 -8.66 -3.40
C PHE A 62 -11.77 -7.33 -4.16
N ILE A 63 -12.34 -7.29 -5.38
CA ILE A 63 -12.45 -6.05 -6.16
C ILE A 63 -13.27 -4.98 -5.43
N TYR A 64 -14.38 -5.38 -4.81
CA TYR A 64 -15.22 -4.51 -4.00
C TYR A 64 -14.44 -3.92 -2.82
N SER A 65 -13.72 -4.77 -2.09
CA SER A 65 -12.86 -4.34 -0.98
C SER A 65 -11.75 -3.38 -1.43
N LEU A 66 -11.08 -3.65 -2.56
CA LEU A 66 -10.06 -2.75 -3.11
C LEU A 66 -10.63 -1.38 -3.51
N ARG A 67 -11.86 -1.32 -4.05
CA ARG A 67 -12.51 -0.03 -4.39
C ARG A 67 -12.78 0.84 -3.16
N HIS A 68 -13.01 0.23 -1.99
CA HIS A 68 -13.22 0.96 -0.73
C HIS A 68 -11.97 1.70 -0.25
N GLN A 69 -10.80 1.34 -0.77
CA GLN A 69 -9.53 2.02 -0.48
C GLN A 69 -9.32 3.28 -1.34
N ASN A 70 -10.32 3.72 -2.10
CA ASN A 70 -10.27 4.91 -2.97
C ASN A 70 -9.20 4.80 -4.08
N ILE A 71 -9.06 3.59 -4.66
CA ILE A 71 -8.12 3.28 -5.74
C ILE A 71 -8.91 2.96 -7.02
N ALA A 72 -8.50 3.56 -8.14
CA ALA A 72 -9.01 3.22 -9.46
C ALA A 72 -8.39 1.92 -9.96
N LEU A 73 -9.24 0.96 -10.29
CA LEU A 73 -8.82 -0.38 -10.74
C LEU A 73 -8.99 -0.53 -12.26
N GLU A 74 -8.13 -1.36 -12.84
CA GLU A 74 -8.36 -2.00 -14.13
C GLU A 74 -8.31 -3.51 -13.93
N VAL A 75 -9.39 -4.21 -14.26
CA VAL A 75 -9.54 -5.64 -13.96
C VAL A 75 -9.42 -6.43 -15.26
N ASP A 76 -8.40 -7.29 -15.34
CA ASP A 76 -8.28 -8.33 -16.38
C ASP A 76 -8.97 -9.60 -15.88
N ALA A 77 -10.27 -9.70 -16.18
CA ALA A 77 -11.09 -10.84 -15.83
C ALA A 77 -10.75 -12.12 -16.63
N PHE A 78 -10.07 -11.99 -17.77
CA PHE A 78 -9.67 -13.12 -18.60
C PHE A 78 -8.30 -13.69 -18.21
N GLY A 79 -7.55 -13.02 -17.33
CA GLY A 79 -6.28 -13.50 -16.82
C GLY A 79 -5.15 -13.59 -17.86
N THR A 80 -5.32 -12.93 -19.00
CA THR A 80 -4.44 -13.03 -20.17
C THR A 80 -3.17 -12.19 -20.04
N ARG A 81 -3.22 -11.11 -19.26
CA ARG A 81 -2.10 -10.20 -19.04
C ARG A 81 -1.08 -10.76 -18.08
N ASN A 82 0.17 -10.37 -18.24
CA ASN A 82 1.28 -10.80 -17.38
C ASN A 82 1.82 -9.62 -16.58
N GLY A 83 1.46 -9.52 -15.29
CA GLY A 83 1.81 -8.37 -14.43
C GLY A 83 3.25 -7.84 -14.58
N PRO A 84 4.30 -8.68 -14.55
CA PRO A 84 5.68 -8.21 -14.74
C PRO A 84 5.98 -7.55 -16.10
N ASN A 85 5.21 -7.88 -17.14
CA ASN A 85 5.35 -7.31 -18.48
C ASN A 85 4.55 -6.00 -18.65
N GLU A 86 3.67 -5.67 -17.72
CA GLU A 86 2.72 -4.54 -17.80
C GLU A 86 3.36 -3.23 -17.29
N SER A 87 4.45 -2.81 -17.96
CA SER A 87 5.27 -1.65 -17.56
C SER A 87 4.56 -0.28 -17.63
N SER A 88 3.36 -0.20 -18.22
CA SER A 88 2.51 0.99 -18.22
C SER A 88 1.79 1.22 -16.89
N TYR A 89 1.71 0.21 -16.03
CA TYR A 89 1.11 0.30 -14.70
C TYR A 89 2.19 0.51 -13.65
N ASN A 90 1.86 1.21 -12.57
CA ASN A 90 2.76 1.37 -11.43
C ASN A 90 2.86 0.10 -10.59
N GLY A 91 1.79 -0.71 -10.57
CA GLY A 91 1.75 -2.00 -9.93
C GLY A 91 0.61 -2.86 -10.45
N ALA A 92 0.75 -4.17 -10.30
CA ALA A 92 -0.27 -5.15 -10.65
C ALA A 92 -0.39 -6.21 -9.53
N ILE A 93 -1.62 -6.68 -9.29
CA ILE A 93 -1.94 -7.81 -8.41
C ILE A 93 -2.50 -8.93 -9.29
N THR A 94 -1.91 -10.11 -9.22
CA THR A 94 -2.42 -11.33 -9.86
C THR A 94 -3.00 -12.23 -8.78
N VAL A 95 -4.26 -12.63 -8.94
CA VAL A 95 -4.94 -13.57 -8.05
C VAL A 95 -5.01 -14.93 -8.74
N THR A 96 -4.55 -15.97 -8.07
CA THR A 96 -4.54 -17.36 -8.53
C THR A 96 -5.05 -18.26 -7.41
N GLY A 97 -5.25 -19.55 -7.68
CA GLY A 97 -5.80 -20.49 -6.69
C GLY A 97 -7.32 -20.56 -6.78
N ASP A 98 -7.94 -21.09 -5.73
CA ASP A 98 -9.40 -21.20 -5.60
C ASP A 98 -9.92 -20.27 -4.50
N ASP A 99 -11.24 -20.24 -4.32
CA ASP A 99 -11.91 -19.35 -3.36
C ASP A 99 -11.50 -19.63 -1.89
N LYS A 100 -10.91 -20.80 -1.59
CA LYS A 100 -10.49 -21.19 -0.24
C LYS A 100 -8.99 -20.98 0.00
N ASP A 101 -8.16 -21.10 -1.03
CA ASP A 101 -6.71 -20.84 -0.98
C ASP A 101 -6.29 -19.80 -2.04
N PRO A 102 -6.71 -18.53 -1.90
CA PRO A 102 -6.33 -17.48 -2.83
C PRO A 102 -4.85 -17.13 -2.66
N ARG A 103 -4.14 -17.10 -3.79
CA ARG A 103 -2.72 -16.74 -3.87
C ARG A 103 -2.55 -15.45 -4.61
N PHE A 104 -1.90 -14.49 -3.95
CA PHE A 104 -1.62 -13.17 -4.49
C PHE A 104 -0.16 -13.09 -4.94
N SER A 105 0.05 -12.64 -6.18
CA SER A 105 1.35 -12.26 -6.69
C SER A 105 1.32 -10.78 -7.06
N ILE A 106 2.39 -10.06 -6.77
CA ILE A 106 2.50 -8.64 -7.09
C ILE A 106 3.64 -8.36 -8.06
N ALA A 107 3.39 -7.45 -8.98
CA ALA A 107 4.40 -6.91 -9.87
C ALA A 107 4.50 -5.41 -9.67
N CYS A 108 5.73 -4.92 -9.56
CA CYS A 108 6.02 -3.51 -9.39
C CYS A 108 6.75 -2.96 -10.60
N ASN A 109 6.35 -1.76 -11.00
CA ASN A 109 7.14 -1.01 -11.95
C ASN A 109 8.47 -0.64 -11.31
N THR A 110 9.58 -1.01 -11.95
CA THR A 110 10.93 -0.78 -11.42
C THR A 110 11.29 0.70 -11.27
N LYS A 111 10.54 1.60 -11.92
CA LYS A 111 10.67 3.06 -11.77
C LYS A 111 9.94 3.63 -10.56
N ARG A 112 9.22 2.80 -9.79
CA ARG A 112 8.42 3.21 -8.63
C ARG A 112 9.03 2.68 -7.34
N LEU A 113 9.84 3.51 -6.70
CA LEU A 113 10.36 3.26 -5.35
C LEU A 113 9.20 2.93 -4.41
N ASN A 114 9.41 2.06 -3.43
CA ASN A 114 8.40 1.67 -2.44
C ASN A 114 7.08 1.10 -3.00
N CYS A 115 7.01 0.68 -4.27
CA CYS A 115 5.82 0.03 -4.79
C CYS A 115 5.46 -1.25 -4.02
N PHE A 116 6.44 -2.07 -3.65
CA PHE A 116 6.20 -3.32 -2.93
C PHE A 116 5.48 -3.12 -1.59
N PRO A 117 5.98 -2.29 -0.65
CA PRO A 117 5.27 -2.05 0.61
C PRO A 117 3.87 -1.44 0.40
N VAL A 118 3.68 -0.60 -0.63
CA VAL A 118 2.36 -0.05 -0.96
C VAL A 118 1.40 -1.13 -1.45
N LEU A 119 1.84 -2.05 -2.31
CA LEU A 119 0.99 -3.15 -2.76
C LEU A 119 0.66 -4.13 -1.62
N MET A 120 1.59 -4.34 -0.68
CA MET A 120 1.32 -5.12 0.52
C MET A 120 0.25 -4.46 1.39
N ASP A 121 0.34 -3.14 1.61
CA ASP A 121 -0.67 -2.35 2.32
C ASP A 121 -2.07 -2.53 1.68
N ILE A 122 -2.13 -2.40 0.35
CA ILE A 122 -3.37 -2.52 -0.42
C ILE A 122 -3.97 -3.93 -0.30
N ILE A 123 -3.14 -4.98 -0.44
CA ILE A 123 -3.61 -6.37 -0.33
C ILE A 123 -4.09 -6.67 1.08
N SER A 124 -3.33 -6.29 2.11
CA SER A 124 -3.69 -6.53 3.51
C SER A 124 -5.00 -5.86 3.88
N ASN A 125 -5.19 -4.59 3.50
CA ASN A 125 -6.47 -3.90 3.70
C ASN A 125 -7.60 -4.45 2.83
N GLY A 126 -7.27 -4.97 1.64
CA GLY A 126 -8.21 -5.65 0.76
C GLY A 126 -8.77 -6.92 1.43
N LEU A 127 -7.89 -7.71 2.04
CA LEU A 127 -8.28 -8.91 2.79
C LEU A 127 -9.07 -8.57 4.06
N LEU A 128 -8.69 -7.51 4.79
CA LEU A 128 -9.46 -7.03 5.95
C LEU A 128 -10.90 -6.64 5.56
N GLY A 129 -11.07 -5.92 4.44
CA GLY A 129 -12.40 -5.56 3.95
C GLY A 129 -13.23 -6.76 3.51
N MET A 130 -12.63 -7.80 2.93
CA MET A 130 -13.34 -9.05 2.63
C MET A 130 -13.85 -9.76 3.89
N LEU A 131 -13.14 -9.61 5.01
CA LEU A 131 -13.53 -10.14 6.32
C LEU A 131 -14.47 -9.20 7.09
N ASN A 132 -14.99 -8.14 6.46
CA ASN A 132 -15.81 -7.09 7.08
C ASN A 132 -15.15 -6.40 8.29
N SER A 133 -13.81 -6.34 8.32
CA SER A 133 -13.08 -5.60 9.35
C SER A 133 -13.10 -4.10 9.05
N SER A 134 -13.30 -3.29 10.09
CA SER A 134 -13.12 -1.83 10.04
C SER A 134 -11.69 -1.40 10.39
N GLU A 135 -10.82 -2.33 10.78
CA GLU A 135 -9.42 -2.06 11.09
C GLU A 135 -8.65 -1.68 9.83
N HIS A 136 -7.58 -0.91 10.01
CA HIS A 136 -6.75 -0.44 8.92
C HIS A 136 -5.28 -0.69 9.23
N ILE A 137 -4.60 -1.35 8.29
CA ILE A 137 -3.14 -1.50 8.31
C ILE A 137 -2.56 -0.31 7.57
N GLN A 138 -1.59 0.36 8.18
CA GLN A 138 -0.86 1.45 7.54
C GLN A 138 0.62 1.11 7.46
N THR A 139 1.16 1.17 6.26
CA THR A 139 2.57 0.96 5.99
C THR A 139 3.32 2.28 5.96
N ASP A 140 4.21 2.46 6.94
CA ASP A 140 5.04 3.65 7.04
C ASP A 140 6.50 3.35 6.69
N ARG A 141 7.19 4.34 6.14
CA ARG A 141 8.63 4.24 5.96
C ARG A 141 9.33 4.45 7.31
N ALA A 142 9.94 3.38 7.84
CA ALA A 142 10.89 3.50 8.94
C ALA A 142 12.27 3.88 8.41
N THR A 143 12.92 4.86 9.03
CA THR A 143 14.32 5.23 8.76
C THR A 143 15.29 4.68 9.81
N TYR A 144 14.87 3.68 10.58
CA TYR A 144 15.67 3.07 11.65
C TYR A 144 16.43 1.84 11.12
N PHE A 145 17.74 1.85 11.38
CA PHE A 145 18.61 0.67 11.39
C PHE A 145 19.01 0.39 12.83
#